data_AF-A0A2I0H2P7-F1
#
_entry.id   AF-A0A2I0H2P7-F1
#
_cell.length_a   1.000
_cell.length_b   1.000
_cell.length_c   1.000
_cell.angle_alpha   90.00
_cell.angle_beta   90.00
_cell.angle_gamma   90.00
#
_symmetry.space_group_name_H-M   'P 1'
#
loop_
_entity.id
_entity.type
_entity.pdbx_description
1 polymer ?
#
loop_
_entity_poly.entity_id
_entity_poly.type
_entity_poly.pdbx_seq_one_letter_code
_entity_poly.pdbx_strand_id
1 'polypeptide(L)'
;KIWKTADEIKGEKVEKGFLDAILRIIKKREEKIASRESDGFGNNFLGLLAQAYLEENRSKRITIDDLVDECKTFYLAGQETTSYMLTWTLFLLAIHTDWQEEVKKE
;
A
#
# COMPACT_ATOMS: atom_id res chain seq x y z
N LYS A 1 -27.69 2.34 -22.37
CA LYS A 1 -26.28 2.31 -21.89
C LYS A 1 -26.22 3.17 -20.64
N ILE A 2 -25.80 2.60 -19.51
CA ILE A 2 -25.62 3.34 -18.25
C ILE A 2 -24.30 4.10 -18.41
N TRP A 3 -24.33 5.42 -18.27
CA TRP A 3 -23.15 6.27 -18.34
C TRP A 3 -22.48 6.32 -16.97
N LYS A 4 -21.15 6.25 -16.93
CA LYS A 4 -20.40 6.36 -15.67
C LYS A 4 -20.47 7.77 -15.12
N THR A 5 -20.56 7.89 -13.81
CA THR A 5 -20.50 9.18 -13.10
C THR A 5 -19.07 9.71 -13.09
N ALA A 6 -18.91 11.00 -12.81
CA ALA A 6 -17.58 11.60 -12.66
C ALA A 6 -16.78 10.96 -11.54
N ASP A 7 -17.44 10.51 -10.47
CA ASP A 7 -16.78 9.88 -9.32
C ASP A 7 -16.36 8.44 -9.61
N GLU A 8 -17.16 7.68 -10.37
CA GLU A 8 -16.74 6.36 -10.89
C GLU A 8 -15.49 6.48 -11.78
N ILE A 9 -15.47 7.48 -12.67
CA ILE A 9 -14.30 7.73 -13.54
C ILE A 9 -13.06 8.09 -12.71
N LYS A 10 -13.21 8.90 -11.65
CA LYS A 10 -12.11 9.22 -10.74
C LYS A 10 -11.63 7.98 -9.99
N GLY A 11 -12.54 7.16 -9.48
CA GLY A 11 -12.23 5.91 -8.77
C GLY A 11 -11.37 4.98 -9.64
N GLU A 12 -11.79 4.75 -10.89
CA GLU A 12 -11.05 3.92 -11.84
C GLU A 12 -9.65 4.47 -12.15
N LYS A 13 -9.52 5.81 -12.23
CA LYS A 13 -8.21 6.44 -12.43
C LYS A 13 -7.29 6.23 -11.24
N VAL A 14 -7.81 6.32 -10.01
CA VAL A 14 -7.06 6.06 -8.78
C VAL A 14 -6.62 4.60 -8.72
N GLU A 15 -7.54 3.67 -8.98
CA GLU A 15 -7.26 2.24 -9.00
C GLU A 15 -6.17 1.88 -10.02
N LYS A 16 -6.28 2.42 -11.24
CA LYS A 16 -5.25 2.23 -12.27
C LYS A 16 -3.89 2.79 -11.84
N GLY A 17 -3.87 3.96 -11.22
CA GLY A 17 -2.64 4.56 -10.69
C GLY A 17 -1.98 3.69 -9.61
N PHE A 18 -2.80 3.03 -8.78
CA PHE A 18 -2.32 2.10 -7.76
C PHE A 18 -1.70 0.85 -8.38
N LEU A 19 -2.37 0.23 -9.35
CA LEU A 19 -1.85 -0.90 -10.13
C LEU A 19 -0.50 -0.55 -10.79
N ASP A 20 -0.44 0.59 -11.48
CA ASP A 20 0.76 1.06 -12.17
C ASP A 20 1.93 1.27 -11.20
N ALA A 21 1.66 1.71 -9.97
CA ALA A 21 2.68 1.91 -8.94
C ALA A 21 3.24 0.57 -8.43
N ILE A 22 2.36 -0.40 -8.12
CA ILE A 22 2.78 -1.75 -7.66
C ILE A 22 3.63 -2.44 -8.72
N LEU A 23 3.15 -2.48 -9.96
CA LEU A 23 3.88 -3.12 -11.06
C LEU A 23 5.24 -2.47 -11.29
N ARG A 24 5.32 -1.14 -11.19
CA ARG A 24 6.60 -0.42 -11.31
C ARG A 24 7.58 -0.79 -10.19
N ILE A 25 7.09 -0.95 -8.96
CA ILE A 25 7.95 -1.37 -7.84
C ILE A 25 8.44 -2.80 -8.03
N ILE A 26 7.56 -3.72 -8.42
CA ILE A 26 7.93 -5.13 -8.66
C ILE A 26 8.95 -5.22 -9.79
N LYS A 27 8.69 -4.58 -10.93
CA LYS A 27 9.63 -4.55 -12.07
C LYS A 27 11.00 -4.01 -11.67
N LYS A 28 11.05 -2.92 -10.91
CA LYS A 28 12.31 -2.36 -10.40
C LYS A 28 13.05 -3.35 -9.48
N ARG A 29 12.33 -4.18 -8.72
CA ARG A 29 12.95 -5.23 -7.90
C ARG A 29 13.45 -6.39 -8.76
N GLU A 30 12.72 -6.80 -9.79
CA GLU A 30 13.17 -7.80 -10.77
C GLU A 30 14.48 -7.38 -11.45
N GLU A 31 14.56 -6.12 -11.90
CA GLU A 31 15.76 -5.56 -12.54
C GLU A 31 16.98 -5.60 -11.61
N LYS A 32 16.80 -5.31 -10.32
CA LYS A 32 17.88 -5.39 -9.31
C LYS A 32 18.35 -6.82 -9.04
N ILE A 33 17.44 -7.79 -9.11
CA ILE A 33 17.80 -9.20 -8.97
C ILE A 33 18.59 -9.64 -10.21
N ALA A 34 18.13 -9.24 -11.40
CA ALA A 34 18.83 -9.53 -12.65
C ALA A 34 20.24 -8.91 -12.72
N SER A 35 20.42 -7.70 -12.16
CA SER A 35 21.73 -7.03 -12.08
C SER A 35 22.62 -7.52 -10.92
N ARG A 36 22.15 -8.49 -10.11
CA ARG A 36 22.84 -8.98 -8.89
C ARG A 36 23.09 -7.90 -7.83
N GLU A 37 22.28 -6.84 -7.83
CA GLU A 37 22.28 -5.82 -6.77
C GLU A 37 21.46 -6.24 -5.54
N SER A 38 20.62 -7.28 -5.68
CA SER A 38 19.78 -7.79 -4.60
C SER A 38 19.53 -9.28 -4.76
N ASP A 39 19.53 -10.01 -3.65
CA ASP A 39 19.31 -11.47 -3.63
C ASP A 39 17.82 -11.87 -3.66
N GLY A 40 16.89 -10.91 -3.76
CA GLY A 40 15.47 -11.21 -3.86
C GLY A 40 14.56 -9.99 -3.71
N PHE A 41 13.26 -10.22 -3.63
CA PHE A 41 12.25 -9.16 -3.53
C PHE A 41 12.16 -8.49 -2.15
N GLY A 42 12.96 -8.94 -1.18
CA GLY A 42 12.91 -8.52 0.22
C GLY A 42 11.86 -9.30 1.03
N ASN A 43 12.03 -9.31 2.36
CA ASN A 43 11.16 -10.01 3.31
C ASN A 43 10.06 -9.12 3.91
N ASN A 44 9.62 -8.11 3.16
CA ASN A 44 8.48 -7.26 3.53
C ASN A 44 7.20 -7.73 2.82
N PHE A 45 6.04 -7.22 3.24
CA PHE A 45 4.74 -7.60 2.69
C PHE A 45 4.70 -7.61 1.15
N LEU A 46 5.10 -6.52 0.50
CA LEU A 46 5.15 -6.44 -0.96
C LEU A 46 6.19 -7.40 -1.58
N GLY A 47 7.30 -7.67 -0.87
CA GLY A 47 8.31 -8.62 -1.32
C GLY A 47 7.81 -10.06 -1.30
N LEU A 48 7.02 -10.43 -0.29
CA LEU A 48 6.37 -11.74 -0.18
C LEU A 48 5.28 -11.90 -1.25
N LEU A 49 4.46 -10.86 -1.46
CA LEU A 49 3.44 -10.88 -2.52
C LEU A 49 4.07 -10.96 -3.92
N ALA A 50 5.17 -10.25 -4.17
CA ALA A 50 5.90 -10.34 -5.43
C ALA A 50 6.46 -11.75 -5.68
N GLN A 51 6.97 -12.42 -4.64
CA GLN A 51 7.41 -13.82 -4.75
C GLN A 51 6.23 -14.75 -5.08
N ALA A 52 5.08 -14.58 -4.41
CA ALA A 52 3.89 -15.37 -4.69
C ALA A 52 3.34 -15.13 -6.11
N TYR A 53 3.44 -13.91 -6.63
CA TYR A 53 3.01 -13.57 -7.99
C TYR A 53 3.95 -14.15 -9.07
N LEU A 54 5.25 -14.26 -8.78
CA LEU A 54 6.25 -14.79 -9.70
C LEU A 54 6.55 -16.29 -9.50
N GLU A 55 5.89 -16.93 -8.54
CA GLU A 55 6.03 -18.35 -8.19
C GLU A 55 6.00 -19.25 -9.42
N GLU A 56 6.98 -20.15 -9.56
CA GLU A 56 7.10 -21.03 -10.73
C GLU A 56 5.96 -22.04 -10.77
N ASN A 57 5.54 -22.52 -9.59
CA ASN A 57 4.42 -23.44 -9.48
C ASN A 57 3.08 -22.70 -9.66
N ARG A 58 2.45 -22.87 -10.83
CA ARG A 58 1.14 -22.26 -11.15
C ARG A 58 0.04 -22.50 -10.12
N SER A 59 0.07 -23.63 -9.39
CA SER A 59 -0.94 -23.92 -8.35
C SER A 59 -0.80 -23.05 -7.10
N LYS A 60 0.36 -22.43 -6.89
CA LYS A 60 0.66 -21.54 -5.76
C LYS A 60 0.77 -20.07 -6.18
N ARG A 61 0.78 -19.80 -7.48
CA ARG A 61 0.92 -18.45 -8.04
C ARG A 61 -0.37 -17.67 -7.84
N ILE A 62 -0.26 -16.47 -7.25
CA ILE A 62 -1.39 -15.53 -7.15
C ILE A 62 -1.55 -14.72 -8.43
N THR A 63 -2.76 -14.22 -8.69
CA THR A 63 -3.03 -13.37 -9.85
C THR A 63 -2.57 -11.93 -9.61
N ILE A 64 -2.55 -11.13 -10.68
CA ILE A 64 -2.30 -9.69 -10.57
C ILE A 64 -3.39 -8.99 -9.76
N ASP A 65 -4.63 -9.45 -9.88
CA ASP A 65 -5.78 -8.90 -9.15
C ASP A 65 -5.64 -9.20 -7.66
N ASP A 66 -5.28 -10.45 -7.28
CA ASP A 66 -5.00 -10.83 -5.89
C ASP A 66 -3.88 -9.95 -5.28
N LEU A 67 -2.77 -9.79 -6.01
CA LEU A 67 -1.64 -8.96 -5.58
C LEU A 67 -2.08 -7.51 -5.31
N VAL A 68 -2.89 -6.94 -6.20
CA VAL A 68 -3.38 -5.57 -6.09
C VAL A 68 -4.37 -5.44 -4.95
N ASP A 69 -5.30 -6.37 -4.81
CA ASP A 69 -6.36 -6.31 -3.80
C ASP A 69 -5.81 -6.51 -2.38
N GLU A 70 -4.83 -7.40 -2.20
CA GLU A 70 -4.12 -7.55 -0.93
C GLU A 70 -3.35 -6.26 -0.57
N CYS A 71 -2.68 -5.64 -1.55
CA CYS A 71 -2.00 -4.37 -1.33
C CYS A 71 -2.96 -3.22 -1.00
N LYS A 72 -4.10 -3.12 -1.70
CA LYS A 72 -5.13 -2.12 -1.43
C LYS A 72 -5.69 -2.29 -0.02
N THR A 73 -6.04 -3.53 0.34
CA THR A 73 -6.62 -3.86 1.64
C THR A 73 -5.68 -3.47 2.76
N PHE A 74 -4.40 -3.86 2.67
CA PHE A 74 -3.39 -3.50 3.65
C PHE A 74 -3.22 -1.99 3.79
N TYR A 75 -3.13 -1.27 2.66
CA TYR A 75 -2.94 0.18 2.65
C TYR A 75 -4.14 0.93 3.23
N LEU A 76 -5.36 0.62 2.78
CA LEU A 76 -6.57 1.31 3.21
C LEU A 76 -6.88 1.07 4.70
N ALA A 77 -6.77 -0.20 5.14
CA ALA A 77 -6.98 -0.54 6.55
C ALA A 77 -6.03 0.24 7.47
N GLY A 78 -4.75 0.37 7.08
CA GLY A 78 -3.77 1.14 7.83
C GLY A 78 -3.99 2.64 7.74
N GLN A 79 -4.28 3.17 6.55
CA GLN A 79 -4.35 4.61 6.31
C GLN A 79 -5.59 5.24 6.95
N GLU A 80 -6.77 4.65 6.80
CA GLU A 80 -8.00 5.21 7.37
C GLU A 80 -7.92 5.23 8.90
N THR A 81 -7.62 4.09 9.52
CA THR A 81 -7.56 3.96 10.99
C THR A 81 -6.49 4.86 11.61
N THR A 82 -5.28 4.88 11.05
CA THR A 82 -4.17 5.70 11.56
C THR A 82 -4.44 7.19 11.35
N SER A 83 -5.02 7.59 10.21
CA SER A 83 -5.35 9.00 9.94
C SER A 83 -6.41 9.52 10.90
N TYR A 84 -7.46 8.74 11.17
CA TYR A 84 -8.46 9.12 12.16
C TYR A 84 -7.87 9.18 13.56
N MET A 85 -7.12 8.16 13.97
CA MET A 85 -6.44 8.14 15.26
C MET A 85 -5.56 9.37 15.45
N LEU A 86 -4.67 9.68 14.50
CA LEU A 86 -3.78 10.84 14.58
C LEU A 86 -4.56 12.15 14.61
N THR A 87 -5.63 12.27 13.83
CA THR A 87 -6.48 13.47 13.84
C THR A 87 -7.07 13.71 15.23
N TRP A 88 -7.62 12.67 15.86
CA TRP A 88 -8.17 12.77 17.21
C TRP A 88 -7.09 13.00 18.26
N THR A 89 -5.94 12.33 18.16
CA THR A 89 -4.80 12.55 19.05
C THR A 89 -4.34 14.00 18.99
N LEU A 90 -4.15 14.56 17.79
CA LEU A 90 -3.74 15.96 17.61
C LEU A 90 -4.81 16.94 18.09
N PHE A 91 -6.09 16.64 17.85
CA PHE A 91 -7.20 17.45 18.37
C PHE A 91 -7.20 17.49 19.90
N LEU A 92 -7.06 16.35 20.57
CA LEU A 92 -7.01 16.25 22.03
C LEU A 92 -5.79 16.98 22.60
N LEU A 93 -4.62 16.81 21.99
CA LEU A 93 -3.40 17.53 22.41
C LEU A 93 -3.55 19.06 22.22
N ALA A 94 -4.30 19.51 21.21
CA ALA A 94 -4.52 20.94 21.00
C ALA A 94 -5.40 21.58 22.08
N ILE A 95 -6.35 20.83 22.66
CA ILE A 95 -7.26 21.33 23.71
C ILE A 95 -6.75 21.05 25.14
N HIS A 96 -5.83 20.09 25.30
CA HIS A 96 -5.20 19.72 26.56
C HIS A 96 -3.70 20.07 26.56
N THR A 97 -3.41 21.36 26.75
CA THR A 97 -2.04 21.90 26.64
C THR A 97 -1.08 21.35 27.69
N ASP A 98 -1.59 20.92 28.84
CA ASP A 98 -0.83 20.22 29.88
C ASP A 98 -0.21 18.92 29.36
N TRP A 99 -1.01 18.10 28.69
CA TRP A 99 -0.53 16.87 28.04
C TRP A 99 0.35 17.16 26.83
N GLN A 100 0.05 18.22 26.09
CA GLN A 100 0.89 18.64 24.98
C GLN A 100 2.32 19.03 25.44
N GLU A 101 2.45 19.76 26.54
CA GLU A 101 3.74 20.13 27.09
C GLU A 101 4.49 18.93 27.66
N GLU A 102 3.81 17.92 28.19
CA GLU A 102 4.47 16.70 28.67
C GLU A 102 5.01 15.86 27.51
N VAL A 103 4.20 15.63 26.47
CA VAL A 103 4.65 14.90 25.26
C VAL A 103 5.83 15.60 24.56
N LYS A 104 5.93 16.93 24.63
CA LYS A 104 7.07 17.69 24.07
C LYS A 104 8.38 17.49 24.83
N LYS A 105 8.33 17.04 26.09
CA LYS A 105 9.52 16.82 26.93
C LYS A 105 10.09 15.41 26.79
N GLU A 106 9.33 14.46 26.28
CA GLU A 106 9.78 13.09 25.93
C GLU A 106 10.66 13.11 24.67
#